data_AF-A0A2V9KQ53-F1
#
_entry.id   AF-A0A2V9KQ53-F1
#
_cell.length_a   1.000
_cell.length_b   1.000
_cell.length_c   1.000
_cell.angle_alpha   90.00
_cell.angle_beta   90.00
_cell.angle_gamma   90.00
#
_symmetry.space_group_name_H-M   'P 1'
#
loop_
_entity.id
_entity.type
_entity.pdbx_description
1 polymer ?
#
loop_
_entity_poly.entity_id
_entity_poly.type
_entity_poly.pdbx_seq_one_letter_code
_entity_poly.pdbx_strand_id
1 'polypeptide(L)' 'MNFPLRPEDVRIVQGQSGQGLQVTCLCGCVNWNHVEIKEGTWRCRNCQRVFTHYFPGLVAQVAALDRSVVRSP' A
#
# COMPACT_ATOMS: atom_id res chain seq x y z
N MET A 1 -10.57 4.13 9.25
CA MET A 1 -9.75 5.01 8.39
C MET A 1 -10.35 5.00 7.00
N ASN A 2 -10.54 6.17 6.39
CA ASN A 2 -11.05 6.29 5.03
C ASN A 2 -9.88 6.05 4.06
N PHE A 3 -9.46 4.79 3.94
CA PHE A 3 -8.43 4.41 2.98
C PHE A 3 -9.10 4.42 1.60
N PRO A 4 -8.71 5.29 0.66
CA PRO A 4 -9.48 5.54 -0.57
C PRO A 4 -9.31 4.43 -1.62
N LEU A 5 -8.90 3.23 -1.18
CA LEU A 5 -8.49 2.11 -2.02
C LEU A 5 -9.00 0.83 -1.38
N ARG A 6 -9.47 -0.09 -2.21
CA ARG A 6 -9.96 -1.38 -1.72
C ARG A 6 -8.76 -2.31 -1.48
N PRO A 7 -8.89 -3.35 -0.63
CA PRO A 7 -7.80 -4.30 -0.41
C PRO A 7 -7.23 -4.89 -1.71
N GLU A 8 -8.06 -5.15 -2.71
CA GLU A 8 -7.63 -5.65 -4.03
C GLU A 8 -6.75 -4.67 -4.82
N ASP A 9 -6.82 -3.38 -4.51
CA ASP A 9 -6.05 -2.33 -5.18
C ASP A 9 -4.64 -2.18 -4.57
N VAL A 10 -4.33 -2.93 -3.49
CA VAL A 10 -3.04 -2.91 -2.79
C VAL A 10 -2.42 -4.30 -2.74
N ARG A 11 -1.14 -4.40 -3.05
CA ARG A 11 -0.40 -5.67 -3.01
C ARG A 11 0.93 -5.51 -2.29
N ILE A 12 1.26 -6.46 -1.42
CA ILE A 12 2.63 -6.62 -0.92
C ILE A 12 3.45 -7.26 -2.02
N VAL A 13 4.66 -6.76 -2.19
CA VAL A 13 5.51 -7.04 -3.33
C VAL A 13 6.96 -7.10 -2.87
N GLN A 14 7.69 -8.10 -3.34
CA GLN A 14 9.09 -8.31 -2.99
C GLN A 14 9.96 -7.85 -4.17
N GLY A 15 10.81 -6.84 -3.93
CA GLY A 15 11.81 -6.36 -4.88
C GLY A 15 13.24 -6.66 -4.41
N GLN A 16 14.23 -6.35 -5.25
CA GLN A 16 15.66 -6.48 -4.90
C GLN A 16 16.06 -5.62 -3.70
N SER A 17 15.41 -4.47 -3.52
CA SER A 17 15.68 -3.53 -2.42
C SER A 17 14.90 -3.83 -1.14
N GLY A 18 14.10 -4.91 -1.10
CA GLY A 18 13.27 -5.27 0.06
C GLY A 18 11.77 -5.37 -0.25
N GLN A 19 10.95 -5.25 0.79
CA GLN A 19 9.49 -5.35 0.67
C GLN A 19 8.88 -3.99 0.35
N GLY A 20 7.82 -3.99 -0.45
CA GLY A 20 7.10 -2.79 -0.83
C GLY A 20 5.59 -2.99 -0.88
N LEU A 21 4.90 -1.88 -1.14
CA LEU A 21 3.50 -1.88 -1.54
C LEU A 21 3.38 -1.39 -2.98
N GLN A 22 2.64 -2.15 -3.78
CA GLN A 22 2.08 -1.69 -5.06
C GLN A 22 0.64 -1.26 -4.82
N VAL A 23 0.28 -0.08 -5.32
CA VAL A 23 -1.08 0.46 -5.27
C VAL A 23 -1.53 0.89 -6.66
N THR A 24 -2.68 0.40 -7.10
CA THR A 24 -3.36 0.93 -8.29
C THR A 24 -4.30 2.05 -7.86
N CYS A 25 -4.00 3.28 -8.29
CA CYS A 25 -4.88 4.43 -8.02
C CYS A 25 -6.16 4.34 -8.84
N LEU A 26 -7.25 4.96 -8.36
CA LEU A 26 -8.50 5.13 -9.13
C LEU A 26 -8.33 5.87 -10.48
N CYS A 27 -7.23 6.59 -10.68
CA CYS A 27 -6.88 7.16 -11.99
C CYS A 27 -6.18 6.18 -12.94
N GLY A 28 -6.05 4.91 -12.57
CA GLY A 28 -5.35 3.86 -13.33
C GLY A 28 -3.83 3.81 -13.13
N CYS A 29 -3.23 4.79 -12.45
CA CYS A 29 -1.78 4.83 -12.23
C CYS A 29 -1.32 3.80 -11.18
N VAL A 30 -0.33 2.98 -11.54
CA VAL A 30 0.34 2.05 -10.62
C VAL A 30 1.47 2.77 -9.87
N ASN A 31 1.38 2.75 -8.55
CA ASN A 31 2.30 3.40 -7.62
C ASN A 31 3.02 2.35 -6.79
N TRP A 32 4.28 2.61 -6.50
CA TRP A 32 5.13 1.73 -5.72
C TRP A 32 5.85 2.52 -4.63
N ASN A 33 5.96 1.92 -3.45
CA ASN A 33 6.78 2.45 -2.37
C ASN A 33 7.37 1.35 -1.49
N HIS A 34 8.48 1.66 -0.84
CA HIS A 34 9.32 0.73 -0.07
C HIS A 34 9.02 0.81 1.42
N VAL A 35 8.85 -0.35 2.09
CA VAL A 35 8.54 -0.47 3.53
C VAL A 35 9.64 0.13 4.40
N GLU A 36 10.85 0.16 3.87
CA GLU A 36 12.04 0.72 4.51
C GLU A 36 11.95 2.26 4.67
N ILE A 37 11.05 2.93 3.92
CA ILE A 37 10.83 4.38 4.00
C ILE A 37 9.80 4.66 5.09
N LYS A 38 10.30 4.94 6.30
CA LYS A 38 9.48 4.98 7.52
C LYS A 38 8.72 6.28 7.77
N GLU A 39 9.00 7.36 7.05
CA GLU A 39 8.35 8.65 7.30
C GLU A 39 8.04 9.37 5.99
N GLY A 40 6.83 9.17 5.46
CA GLY A 40 6.44 9.82 4.22
C GLY A 40 4.94 9.80 3.98
N THR A 41 4.41 10.97 3.58
CA THR A 41 3.12 11.02 2.91
C THR A 41 3.26 10.37 1.54
N TRP A 42 2.48 9.32 1.28
CA TRP A 42 2.47 8.64 0.00
C TRP A 42 1.26 9.07 -0.82
N ARG A 43 1.52 9.50 -2.06
CA ARG A 43 0.51 10.02 -2.99
C ARG A 43 0.66 9.36 -4.34
N CYS A 44 -0.42 9.38 -5.12
CA CYS A 44 -0.38 9.00 -6.52
C CYS A 44 0.55 9.94 -7.29
N ARG A 45 1.52 9.38 -8.01
CA ARG A 45 2.46 10.13 -8.85
C ARG A 45 1.77 10.90 -9.98
N ASN A 46 0.63 10.38 -10.47
CA ASN A 46 -0.17 11.02 -11.51
C ASN A 46 -1.13 12.07 -10.94
N CYS A 47 -2.23 11.67 -10.29
CA CYS A 47 -3.30 12.60 -9.86
C CYS A 47 -3.08 13.25 -8.49
N GLN A 48 -1.93 13.05 -7.84
CA GLN A 48 -1.57 13.63 -6.53
C GLN A 48 -2.50 13.27 -5.35
N ARG A 49 -3.49 12.39 -5.54
CA ARG A 49 -4.34 11.88 -4.45
C ARG A 49 -3.49 11.21 -3.38
N VAL A 50 -3.72 11.57 -2.12
CA VAL A 50 -3.05 10.97 -0.97
C VAL A 50 -3.59 9.57 -0.70
N PHE A 51 -2.69 8.59 -0.55
CA PHE A 51 -3.03 7.23 -0.12
C PHE A 51 -2.94 7.11 1.40
N THR A 52 -1.85 7.61 1.98
CA THR A 52 -1.63 7.63 3.42
C THR A 52 -0.66 8.74 3.80
N HIS A 53 -0.84 9.31 5.00
CA HIS A 53 0.16 10.17 5.64
C HIS A 53 1.15 9.39 6.52
N TYR A 54 0.87 8.11 6.77
CA TYR A 54 1.69 7.22 7.58
C TYR A 54 1.87 5.89 6.86
N PHE A 55 2.95 5.78 6.08
CA PHE A 55 3.24 4.60 5.28
C PHE A 55 3.49 3.33 6.11
N PRO A 56 4.26 3.34 7.22
CA PRO A 56 4.44 2.15 8.04
C PRO A 56 3.13 1.56 8.59
N GLY A 57 2.19 2.42 9.00
CA GLY A 57 0.88 1.98 9.47
C GLY A 57 0.02 1.36 8.37
N LEU A 58 0.18 1.81 7.12
CA LEU A 58 -0.47 1.17 5.97
C LEU A 58 0.10 -0.22 5.73
N VAL A 59 1.43 -0.37 5.77
CA VAL A 59 2.09 -1.68 5.60
C VAL A 59 1.61 -2.68 6.65
N ALA A 60 1.57 -2.29 7.93
CA ALA A 60 1.10 -3.15 9.01
C ALA A 60 -0.36 -3.61 8.81
N GLN A 61 -1.23 -2.72 8.32
CA GLN A 61 -2.63 -3.05 8.02
C GLN A 61 -2.77 -4.02 6.85
N VAL A 62 -2.05 -3.77 5.75
CA VAL A 62 -2.07 -4.66 4.58
C VAL A 62 -1.52 -6.04 4.95
N ALA A 63 -0.43 -6.10 5.73
CA ALA A 63 0.12 -7.36 6.22
C ALA A 63 -0.84 -8.11 7.17
N ALA A 64 -1.62 -7.39 7.98
CA ALA A 64 -2.65 -8.00 8.82
C ALA A 64 -3.82 -8.56 7.98
N LEU A 65 -4.26 -7.83 6.94
CA LEU A 65 -5.30 -8.28 6.02
C LEU A 65 -4.87 -9.52 5.24
N ASP A 66 -3.65 -9.53 4.70
CA ASP A 66 -3.09 -10.68 3.97
C ASP A 66 -3.07 -11.95 4.85
N ARG A 67 -2.63 -11.82 6.11
CA ARG A 67 -2.68 -12.92 7.10
C ARG A 67 -4.09 -13.36 7.47
N SER A 68 -5.07 -12.47 7.38
CA SER A 68 -6.48 -12.76 7.70
C SER A 68 -7.16 -13.51 6.56
N VAL A 69 -6.81 -13.20 5.31
CA VAL A 69 -7.33 -13.87 4.10
C VAL A 69 -6.82 -15.31 4.03
N VAL A 70 -5.60 -15.59 4.47
CA VAL A 70 -5.01 -16.95 4.50
C VAL A 70 -5.59 -17.85 5.62
N ARG A 71 -6.37 -17.29 6.56
CA ARG A 71 -6.90 -18.01 7.73
C ARG A 71 -8.42 -18.22 7.75
N SER A 72 -9.11 -18.00 6.63
CA SER A 72 -10.51 -18.45 6.50
C SER A 72 -10.51 -19.93 6.11
N PRO A 73 -11.11 -20.83 6.91
CA PRO A 73 -11.16 -22.27 6.63
C PRO A 73 -11.99 -22.63 5.40
#